data_AF-M1KB07-F1
#
_entry.id   AF-M1KB07-F1
#
_cell.length_a   1.000
_cell.length_b   1.000
_cell.length_c   1.000
_cell.angle_alpha   90.00
_cell.angle_beta   90.00
_cell.angle_gamma   90.00
#
_symmetry.space_group_name_H-M   'P 1'
#
loop_
_entity.id
_entity.type
_entity.pdbx_description
1 polymer ?
#
loop_
_entity_poly.entity_id
_entity_poly.type
_entity_poly.pdbx_seq_one_letter_code
_entity_poly.pdbx_strand_id
1 'polypeptide(L)'
;MKLVTDGVWSLSRMHLRILRTAEECMRSHAIVPFDVLKSRSRIKGNFMEHAIDLCKLKFLSYVENGYKLTYSGHDCLAINTLRQRGLEAMGEKVGVGKESDIYLGVYGGRESILKFHRLGRISFRNVRRNRRYGGEGTDWLELSRISCQREVMYLEKFKDMDVPAVFDHDRHVVVQEFLDYLPLYKTRVSNVRTICYLMIGFIKDLWKRGYVHGDFNEFNVLVKDDIKVIDFPQCIQSSDERAVYYLRRDLECVLAYFRKKYGYEPEDGCSRFMDELGVGGRSHGPHRPGVEDLSACSTAESGVQKEMELLGLRVDDVSALDGRSA
;
A
#
# COMPACT_ATOMS: atom_id res chain seq x y z
N MET A 1 -0.30 -0.81 16.18
CA MET A 1 -1.35 -1.83 16.38
C MET A 1 -0.71 -3.16 16.03
N LYS A 2 -0.73 -4.17 16.92
CA LYS A 2 -0.33 -5.54 16.55
C LYS A 2 -1.52 -6.19 15.85
N LEU A 3 -1.30 -6.90 14.75
CA LEU A 3 -2.34 -7.68 14.09
C LEU A 3 -2.80 -8.76 15.08
N VAL A 4 -4.10 -8.86 15.32
CA VAL A 4 -4.67 -9.90 16.19
C VAL A 4 -4.87 -11.14 15.32
N THR A 5 -3.78 -11.86 15.04
CA THR A 5 -3.78 -13.03 14.14
C THR A 5 -4.62 -14.18 14.69
N ASP A 6 -4.60 -14.40 16.00
CA ASP A 6 -5.20 -15.58 16.63
C ASP A 6 -6.73 -15.61 16.50
N GLY A 7 -7.36 -14.43 16.45
CA GLY A 7 -8.81 -14.30 16.24
C GLY A 7 -9.24 -14.57 14.80
N VAL A 8 -8.36 -14.35 13.80
CA VAL A 8 -8.72 -14.49 12.37
C VAL A 8 -9.00 -15.95 12.02
N TRP A 9 -8.31 -16.88 12.66
CA TRP A 9 -8.43 -18.32 12.37
C TRP A 9 -9.65 -18.97 13.03
N SER A 10 -10.27 -18.33 14.03
CA SER A 10 -11.36 -18.87 14.84
C SER A 10 -12.75 -18.31 14.52
N LEU A 11 -12.86 -17.36 13.59
CA LEU A 11 -14.16 -16.76 13.24
C LEU A 11 -15.07 -17.71 12.46
N SER A 12 -16.33 -17.79 12.90
CA SER A 12 -17.40 -18.46 12.14
C SER A 12 -17.85 -17.66 10.91
N ARG A 13 -18.56 -18.32 9.99
CA ARG A 13 -19.20 -17.68 8.82
C ARG A 13 -20.11 -16.50 9.21
N MET A 14 -20.75 -16.55 10.37
CA MET A 14 -21.64 -15.47 10.84
C MET A 14 -20.84 -14.24 11.26
N HIS A 15 -19.72 -14.41 11.96
CA HIS A 15 -18.82 -13.30 12.32
C HIS A 15 -18.30 -12.59 11.06
N LEU A 16 -17.82 -13.35 10.07
CA LEU A 16 -17.34 -12.80 8.79
C LEU A 16 -18.46 -12.06 8.04
N ARG A 17 -19.69 -12.56 8.09
CA ARG A 17 -20.85 -11.89 7.49
C ARG A 17 -21.13 -10.54 8.14
N ILE A 18 -21.10 -10.45 9.47
CA ILE A 18 -21.25 -9.16 10.18
C ILE A 18 -20.14 -8.19 9.77
N LEU A 19 -18.88 -8.64 9.72
CA LEU A 19 -17.76 -7.79 9.33
C LEU A 19 -17.90 -7.26 7.90
N ARG A 20 -18.28 -8.11 6.93
CA ARG A 20 -18.54 -7.69 5.54
C ARG A 20 -19.67 -6.67 5.46
N THR A 21 -20.79 -6.93 6.14
CA THR A 21 -21.91 -5.97 6.18
C THR A 21 -21.50 -4.65 6.82
N ALA A 22 -20.67 -4.67 7.87
CA ALA A 22 -20.15 -3.45 8.48
C ALA A 22 -19.29 -2.65 7.50
N GLU A 23 -18.39 -3.31 6.76
CA GLU A 23 -17.58 -2.70 5.71
C GLU A 23 -18.43 -2.07 4.60
N GLU A 24 -19.43 -2.78 4.10
CA GLU A 24 -20.38 -2.28 3.08
C GLU A 24 -21.13 -1.02 3.57
N CYS A 25 -21.54 -1.02 4.84
CA CYS A 25 -22.25 0.11 5.46
C CYS A 25 -21.37 1.34 5.72
N MET A 26 -20.04 1.19 5.80
CA MET A 26 -19.14 2.32 6.06
C MET A 26 -19.17 3.39 4.97
N ARG A 27 -19.52 3.02 3.74
CA ARG A 27 -19.66 3.96 2.61
C ARG A 27 -20.73 5.03 2.85
N SER A 28 -21.76 4.71 3.61
CA SER A 28 -22.88 5.62 3.89
C SER A 28 -22.96 6.04 5.35
N HIS A 29 -22.26 5.36 6.25
CA HIS A 29 -22.33 5.59 7.69
C HIS A 29 -20.94 5.60 8.32
N ALA A 30 -20.53 6.74 8.89
CA ALA A 30 -19.27 6.82 9.65
C ALA A 30 -19.28 5.90 10.89
N ILE A 31 -20.46 5.70 11.49
CA ILE A 31 -20.76 4.74 12.56
C ILE A 31 -22.03 4.01 12.12
N VAL A 32 -21.96 2.69 11.97
CA VAL A 32 -23.08 1.87 11.47
C VAL A 32 -24.08 1.62 12.61
N PRO A 33 -25.33 2.10 12.52
CA PRO A 33 -26.32 1.87 13.58
C PRO A 33 -26.60 0.38 13.80
N PHE A 34 -26.95 0.02 15.04
CA PHE A 34 -27.27 -1.37 15.41
C PHE A 34 -28.32 -2.00 14.48
N ASP A 35 -29.46 -1.32 14.28
CA ASP A 35 -30.57 -1.83 13.48
C ASP A 35 -30.20 -2.02 12.01
N VAL A 36 -29.37 -1.12 11.47
CA VAL A 36 -28.85 -1.22 10.10
C VAL A 36 -27.95 -2.44 9.97
N LEU A 37 -26.99 -2.63 10.88
CA LEU A 37 -26.07 -3.77 10.81
C LEU A 37 -26.80 -5.10 10.99
N LYS A 38 -27.76 -5.17 11.92
CA LYS A 38 -28.58 -6.36 12.16
C LYS A 38 -29.47 -6.70 10.97
N SER A 39 -30.18 -5.72 10.41
CA SER A 39 -31.08 -5.93 9.27
C SER A 39 -30.32 -6.33 8.00
N ARG A 40 -29.25 -5.61 7.65
CA ARG A 40 -28.47 -5.88 6.43
C ARG A 40 -27.66 -7.18 6.50
N SER A 41 -27.20 -7.56 7.69
CA SER A 41 -26.48 -8.84 7.85
C SER A 41 -27.40 -10.05 7.70
N ARG A 42 -28.73 -9.90 7.84
CA ARG A 42 -29.75 -10.96 7.72
C ARG A 42 -29.45 -12.20 8.59
N ILE A 43 -28.82 -12.00 9.75
CA ILE A 43 -28.52 -13.08 10.70
C ILE A 43 -29.75 -13.33 11.58
N LYS A 44 -30.23 -14.58 11.58
CA LYS A 44 -31.37 -15.03 12.40
C LYS A 44 -30.85 -15.52 13.75
N GLY A 45 -31.29 -14.89 14.86
CA GLY A 45 -30.83 -15.24 16.21
C GLY A 45 -29.34 -14.93 16.44
N ASN A 46 -28.91 -14.86 17.70
CA ASN A 46 -27.49 -14.76 18.15
C ASN A 46 -26.61 -13.63 17.53
N PHE A 47 -27.20 -12.66 16.82
CA PHE A 47 -26.47 -11.51 16.28
C PHE A 47 -25.68 -10.77 17.35
N MET A 48 -26.30 -10.56 18.52
CA MET A 48 -25.66 -9.87 19.65
C MET A 48 -24.42 -10.60 20.15
N GLU A 49 -24.47 -11.93 20.26
CA GLU A 49 -23.34 -12.73 20.71
C GLU A 49 -22.16 -12.58 19.74
N HIS A 50 -22.41 -12.75 18.44
CA HIS A 50 -21.38 -12.58 17.42
C HIS A 50 -20.82 -11.15 17.36
N ALA A 51 -21.66 -10.13 17.49
CA ALA A 51 -21.23 -8.73 17.53
C ALA A 51 -20.36 -8.45 18.77
N ILE A 52 -20.74 -8.98 19.94
CA ILE A 52 -19.96 -8.88 21.18
C ILE A 52 -18.61 -9.57 21.01
N ASP A 53 -18.56 -10.76 20.40
CA ASP A 53 -17.32 -11.49 20.16
C ASP A 53 -16.38 -10.72 19.22
N LEU A 54 -16.91 -10.13 18.16
CA LEU A 54 -16.15 -9.24 17.27
C LEU A 54 -15.60 -8.00 18.00
N CYS A 55 -16.36 -7.44 18.93
CA CYS A 55 -15.90 -6.34 19.78
C CYS A 55 -14.80 -6.77 20.75
N LYS A 56 -14.91 -7.94 21.38
CA LYS A 56 -13.87 -8.51 22.26
C LYS A 56 -12.56 -8.75 21.50
N LEU A 57 -12.66 -9.26 20.27
CA LEU A 57 -11.53 -9.47 19.37
C LEU A 57 -11.00 -8.15 18.74
N LYS A 58 -11.67 -7.02 19.00
CA LYS A 58 -11.35 -5.69 18.48
C LYS A 58 -11.46 -5.59 16.96
N PHE A 59 -12.26 -6.45 16.32
CA PHE A 59 -12.58 -6.36 14.89
C PHE A 59 -13.70 -5.35 14.63
N LEU A 60 -14.62 -5.20 15.59
CA LEU A 60 -15.56 -4.09 15.66
C LEU A 60 -15.29 -3.25 16.91
N SER A 61 -15.71 -1.99 16.87
CA SER A 61 -15.78 -1.10 18.02
C SER A 61 -17.21 -0.60 18.17
N TYR A 62 -17.77 -0.73 19.36
CA TYR A 62 -19.09 -0.15 19.67
C TYR A 62 -18.92 1.29 20.18
N VAL A 63 -19.49 2.27 19.48
CA VAL A 63 -19.36 3.71 19.76
C VAL A 63 -20.68 4.39 19.41
N GLU A 64 -21.15 5.34 20.22
CA GLU A 64 -22.35 6.16 19.95
C GLU A 64 -23.57 5.34 19.47
N ASN A 65 -23.85 4.22 20.15
CA ASN A 65 -24.95 3.30 19.83
C ASN A 65 -24.88 2.62 18.44
N GLY A 66 -23.69 2.56 17.85
CA GLY A 66 -23.44 1.82 16.62
C GLY A 66 -22.09 1.12 16.62
N TYR A 67 -21.73 0.55 15.49
CA TYR A 67 -20.50 -0.19 15.28
C TYR A 67 -19.62 0.49 14.24
N LYS A 68 -18.32 0.43 14.49
CA LYS A 68 -17.29 0.87 13.55
C LYS A 68 -16.34 -0.29 13.27
N LEU A 69 -16.07 -0.56 11.99
CA LEU A 69 -15.04 -1.51 11.60
C LEU A 69 -13.67 -0.95 12.02
N THR A 70 -12.86 -1.79 12.63
CA THR A 70 -11.49 -1.42 12.99
C THR A 70 -10.52 -1.86 11.90
N TYR A 71 -9.29 -1.35 11.94
CA TYR A 71 -8.20 -1.86 11.12
C TYR A 71 -8.00 -3.38 11.25
N SER A 72 -8.11 -3.92 12.47
CA SER A 72 -7.98 -5.36 12.71
C SER A 72 -9.15 -6.15 12.11
N GLY A 73 -10.36 -5.57 12.09
CA GLY A 73 -11.50 -6.17 11.39
C GLY A 73 -11.31 -6.16 9.87
N HIS A 74 -10.79 -5.06 9.33
CA HIS A 74 -10.46 -4.95 7.92
C HIS A 74 -9.35 -5.94 7.50
N ASP A 75 -8.32 -6.11 8.34
CA ASP A 75 -7.29 -7.14 8.16
C ASP A 75 -7.89 -8.54 8.14
N CYS A 76 -8.80 -8.82 9.07
CA CYS A 76 -9.42 -10.12 9.18
C CYS A 76 -10.22 -10.47 7.90
N LEU A 77 -10.91 -9.49 7.31
CA LEU A 77 -11.60 -9.66 6.04
C LEU A 77 -10.60 -9.97 4.91
N ALA A 78 -9.52 -9.19 4.80
CA ALA A 78 -8.50 -9.38 3.77
C ALA A 78 -7.83 -10.74 3.86
N ILE A 79 -7.34 -11.10 5.06
CA ILE A 79 -6.68 -12.39 5.31
C ILE A 79 -7.64 -13.54 5.01
N ASN A 80 -8.90 -13.46 5.47
CA ASN A 80 -9.85 -14.54 5.24
C ASN A 80 -10.15 -14.72 3.74
N THR A 81 -10.23 -13.65 2.96
CA THR A 81 -10.43 -13.75 1.51
C THR A 81 -9.19 -14.32 0.81
N LEU A 82 -7.99 -13.88 1.18
CA LEU A 82 -6.73 -14.42 0.64
C LEU A 82 -6.56 -15.91 0.99
N ARG A 83 -6.98 -16.34 2.19
CA ARG A 83 -6.97 -17.77 2.60
C ARG A 83 -7.83 -18.65 1.73
N GLN A 84 -9.00 -18.15 1.31
CA GLN A 84 -9.89 -18.88 0.41
C GLN A 84 -9.30 -19.02 -1.00
N ARG A 85 -8.29 -18.21 -1.34
CA ARG A 85 -7.69 -18.14 -2.68
C ARG A 85 -6.32 -18.80 -2.78
N GLY A 86 -5.54 -18.84 -1.70
CA GLY A 86 -4.24 -19.49 -1.70
C GLY A 86 -3.33 -19.20 -0.52
N LEU A 87 -3.71 -18.31 0.41
CA LEU A 87 -2.91 -18.04 1.61
C LEU A 87 -3.00 -19.19 2.61
N GLU A 88 -1.92 -19.95 2.74
CA GLU A 88 -1.83 -21.14 3.57
C GLU A 88 -1.33 -20.81 4.99
N ALA A 89 -0.31 -19.96 5.08
CA ALA A 89 0.32 -19.59 6.35
C ALA A 89 0.71 -18.12 6.38
N MET A 90 0.69 -17.54 7.59
CA MET A 90 1.32 -16.26 7.88
C MET A 90 2.34 -16.46 8.99
N GLY A 91 3.55 -15.96 8.78
CA GLY A 91 4.66 -16.03 9.71
C GLY A 91 4.83 -14.74 10.51
N GLU A 92 6.06 -14.51 10.94
CA GLU A 92 6.41 -13.34 11.74
C GLU A 92 6.36 -12.04 10.94
N LYS A 93 6.33 -10.94 11.69
CA LYS A 93 6.44 -9.60 11.12
C LYS A 93 7.91 -9.28 10.87
N VAL A 94 8.27 -9.13 9.59
CA VAL A 94 9.64 -8.81 9.15
C VAL A 94 9.89 -7.31 8.99
N GLY A 95 8.84 -6.50 8.85
CA GLY A 95 8.96 -5.06 8.66
C GLY A 95 7.80 -4.26 9.23
N VAL A 96 8.13 -3.09 9.79
CA VAL A 96 7.16 -2.05 10.15
C VAL A 96 7.59 -0.76 9.46
N GLY A 97 6.86 -0.37 8.43
CA GLY A 97 6.98 0.93 7.79
C GLY A 97 6.17 2.00 8.54
N LYS A 98 6.37 3.25 8.13
CA LYS A 98 5.51 4.36 8.57
C LYS A 98 4.04 4.12 8.17
N GLU A 99 3.85 3.52 6.99
CA GLU A 99 2.56 3.38 6.32
C GLU A 99 2.25 1.93 5.94
N SER A 100 3.07 0.96 6.38
CA SER A 100 2.84 -0.45 6.09
C SER A 100 3.27 -1.38 7.22
N ASP A 101 2.71 -2.58 7.27
CA ASP A 101 3.21 -3.71 8.05
C ASP A 101 3.53 -4.86 7.09
N ILE A 102 4.69 -5.49 7.23
CA ILE A 102 5.18 -6.54 6.34
C ILE A 102 5.30 -7.85 7.12
N TYR A 103 4.62 -8.89 6.64
CA TYR A 103 4.65 -10.23 7.24
C TYR A 103 5.15 -11.25 6.21
N LEU A 104 5.81 -12.30 6.70
CA LEU A 104 6.04 -13.49 5.89
C LEU A 104 4.75 -14.29 5.76
N GLY A 105 4.65 -15.07 4.69
CA GLY A 105 3.60 -16.05 4.52
C GLY A 105 3.91 -17.06 3.44
N VAL A 106 2.96 -17.97 3.23
CA VAL A 106 2.99 -18.97 2.16
C VAL A 106 1.71 -18.83 1.36
N TYR A 107 1.84 -18.53 0.07
CA TYR A 107 0.72 -18.38 -0.86
C TYR A 107 0.90 -19.33 -2.04
N GLY A 108 -0.04 -20.25 -2.24
CA GLY A 108 0.02 -21.25 -3.30
C GLY A 108 1.30 -22.09 -3.26
N GLY A 109 1.72 -22.50 -2.07
CA GLY A 109 2.94 -23.27 -1.80
C GLY A 109 4.26 -22.50 -1.93
N ARG A 110 4.24 -21.17 -2.14
CA ARG A 110 5.44 -20.34 -2.30
C ARG A 110 5.63 -19.39 -1.12
N GLU A 111 6.87 -19.21 -0.69
CA GLU A 111 7.22 -18.14 0.25
C GLU A 111 6.85 -16.78 -0.34
N SER A 112 6.18 -15.97 0.47
CA SER A 112 5.54 -14.73 0.04
C SER A 112 5.63 -13.65 1.11
N ILE A 113 5.50 -12.40 0.69
CA ILE A 113 5.37 -11.24 1.55
C ILE A 113 3.91 -10.76 1.52
N LEU A 114 3.34 -10.56 2.71
CA LEU A 114 2.07 -9.86 2.89
C LEU A 114 2.35 -8.44 3.37
N LYS A 115 2.13 -7.46 2.49
CA LYS A 115 2.27 -6.04 2.81
C LYS A 115 0.88 -5.45 3.07
N PHE A 116 0.65 -5.04 4.32
CA PHE A 116 -0.58 -4.37 4.75
C PHE A 116 -0.36 -2.86 4.68
N HIS A 117 -1.20 -2.15 3.94
CA HIS A 117 -1.20 -0.69 3.86
C HIS A 117 -1.92 -0.08 5.07
N ARG A 118 -1.34 0.97 5.65
CA ARG A 118 -1.71 1.57 6.95
C ARG A 118 -1.64 3.08 6.89
N LEU A 119 -2.43 3.70 6.03
CA LEU A 119 -2.46 5.16 5.94
C LEU A 119 -3.03 5.77 7.23
N GLY A 120 -2.56 6.98 7.55
CA GLY A 120 -2.98 7.70 8.76
C GLY A 120 -2.33 7.24 10.06
N ARG A 121 -1.47 6.21 10.07
CA ARG A 121 -0.77 5.75 11.28
C ARG A 121 0.05 6.86 11.97
N ILE A 122 0.72 7.71 11.18
CA ILE A 122 1.46 8.88 11.71
C ILE A 122 0.48 9.92 12.24
N SER A 123 -0.59 10.21 11.50
CA SER A 123 -1.67 11.12 11.90
C SER A 123 -2.30 10.67 13.21
N PHE A 124 -2.59 9.38 13.43
CA PHE A 124 -3.09 8.85 14.71
C PHE A 124 -2.11 9.00 15.86
N ARG A 125 -0.79 8.84 15.64
CA ARG A 125 0.24 9.11 16.67
C ARG A 125 0.27 10.59 17.04
N ASN A 126 0.17 11.49 16.06
CA ASN A 126 0.17 12.93 16.29
C ASN A 126 -1.16 13.45 16.85
N VAL A 127 -2.31 12.90 16.45
CA VAL A 127 -3.66 13.20 16.97
C VAL A 127 -3.79 12.75 18.43
N ARG A 128 -3.19 11.61 18.81
CA ARG A 128 -3.10 11.22 20.24
C ARG A 128 -2.28 12.22 21.06
N ARG A 129 -1.32 12.91 20.44
CA ARG A 129 -0.48 13.93 21.08
C ARG A 129 -1.16 15.31 21.12
N ASN A 130 -1.93 15.65 20.09
CA ASN A 130 -2.65 16.91 19.94
C ASN A 130 -4.14 16.64 19.69
N ARG A 131 -4.94 16.52 20.77
CA ARG A 131 -6.41 16.34 20.74
C ARG A 131 -7.19 17.56 20.20
N ARG A 132 -6.71 18.24 19.17
CA ARG A 132 -7.40 19.36 18.49
C ARG A 132 -7.27 19.36 16.97
N TYR A 133 -6.48 18.46 16.38
CA TYR A 133 -6.19 18.51 14.94
C TYR A 133 -6.18 17.11 14.33
N GLY A 134 -7.37 16.58 14.09
CA GLY A 134 -7.59 15.44 13.21
C GLY A 134 -8.92 15.69 12.50
N GLY A 135 -8.87 15.98 11.20
CA GLY A 135 -10.05 16.30 10.40
C GLY A 135 -11.11 15.20 10.52
N GLU A 136 -12.33 15.61 10.86
CA GLU A 136 -13.52 14.79 10.77
C GLU A 136 -13.71 14.37 9.30
N GLY A 137 -13.92 13.07 9.05
CA GLY A 137 -14.36 12.58 7.72
C GLY A 137 -13.35 11.82 6.86
N THR A 138 -12.07 11.70 7.23
CA THR A 138 -11.11 10.90 6.42
C THR A 138 -11.27 9.39 6.66
N ASP A 139 -11.74 8.65 5.64
CA ASP A 139 -11.76 7.19 5.67
C ASP A 139 -10.37 6.61 5.38
N TRP A 140 -9.63 6.36 6.45
CA TRP A 140 -8.28 5.80 6.35
C TRP A 140 -8.26 4.34 5.88
N LEU A 141 -9.35 3.57 6.03
CA LEU A 141 -9.43 2.21 5.48
C LEU A 141 -9.50 2.28 3.96
N GLU A 142 -10.32 3.19 3.43
CA GLU A 142 -10.43 3.44 1.99
C GLU A 142 -9.11 3.91 1.40
N LEU A 143 -8.45 4.89 2.02
CA LEU A 143 -7.15 5.36 1.56
C LEU A 143 -6.08 4.25 1.58
N SER A 144 -6.14 3.35 2.57
CA SER A 144 -5.26 2.17 2.62
C SER A 144 -5.53 1.19 1.49
N ARG A 145 -6.79 1.01 1.10
CA ARG A 145 -7.19 0.20 -0.06
C ARG A 145 -6.68 0.81 -1.36
N ILE A 146 -6.91 2.09 -1.60
CA ILE A 146 -6.45 2.80 -2.81
C ILE A 146 -4.92 2.72 -2.92
N SER A 147 -4.20 2.91 -1.82
CA SER A 147 -2.74 2.77 -1.79
C SER A 147 -2.26 1.37 -2.20
N CYS A 148 -2.93 0.32 -1.72
CA CYS A 148 -2.64 -1.07 -2.10
C CYS A 148 -2.93 -1.31 -3.59
N GLN A 149 -4.08 -0.87 -4.07
CA GLN A 149 -4.49 -0.99 -5.47
C GLN A 149 -3.51 -0.30 -6.42
N ARG A 150 -3.03 0.90 -6.05
CA ARG A 150 -1.98 1.60 -6.81
C ARG A 150 -0.68 0.81 -6.86
N GLU A 151 -0.21 0.29 -5.72
CA GLU A 151 1.01 -0.51 -5.71
C GLU A 151 0.88 -1.77 -6.57
N VAL A 152 -0.24 -2.50 -6.44
CA VAL A 152 -0.53 -3.69 -7.27
C VAL A 152 -0.54 -3.33 -8.76
N MET A 153 -1.22 -2.24 -9.13
CA MET A 153 -1.30 -1.77 -10.52
C MET A 153 0.10 -1.49 -11.09
N TYR A 154 0.95 -0.75 -10.36
CA TYR A 154 2.29 -0.43 -10.83
C TYR A 154 3.22 -1.64 -10.86
N LEU A 155 3.18 -2.50 -9.84
CA LEU A 155 3.98 -3.74 -9.83
C LEU A 155 3.61 -4.65 -11.01
N GLU A 156 2.32 -4.80 -11.31
CA GLU A 156 1.88 -5.59 -12.47
C GLU A 156 2.30 -4.92 -13.79
N LYS A 157 2.19 -3.60 -13.87
CA LYS A 157 2.59 -2.81 -15.06
C LYS A 157 4.08 -2.87 -15.35
N PHE A 158 4.90 -2.98 -14.30
CA PHE A 158 6.36 -3.02 -14.38
C PHE A 158 6.91 -4.43 -14.09
N LYS A 159 6.12 -5.49 -14.24
CA LYS A 159 6.52 -6.87 -13.93
C LYS A 159 7.71 -7.42 -14.73
N ASP A 160 8.06 -6.76 -15.83
CA ASP A 160 9.24 -7.05 -16.65
C ASP A 160 10.48 -6.21 -16.25
N MET A 161 10.37 -5.41 -15.19
CA MET A 161 11.46 -4.69 -14.55
C MET A 161 11.87 -5.37 -13.23
N ASP A 162 12.88 -4.81 -12.56
CA ASP A 162 13.37 -5.28 -11.26
C ASP A 162 12.46 -4.90 -10.10
N VAL A 163 11.24 -5.45 -10.10
CA VAL A 163 10.21 -5.30 -9.07
C VAL A 163 9.73 -6.67 -8.56
N PRO A 164 9.15 -6.78 -7.36
CA PRO A 164 8.53 -8.01 -6.90
C PRO A 164 7.35 -8.43 -7.78
N ALA A 165 7.23 -9.73 -8.05
CA ALA A 165 6.01 -10.26 -8.66
C ALA A 165 4.82 -10.17 -7.69
N VAL A 166 3.65 -9.76 -8.18
CA VAL A 166 2.40 -9.79 -7.40
C VAL A 166 1.74 -11.16 -7.56
N PHE A 167 1.36 -11.78 -6.44
CA PHE A 167 0.66 -13.07 -6.44
C PHE A 167 -0.85 -12.90 -6.25
N ASP A 168 -1.27 -12.02 -5.35
CA ASP A 168 -2.67 -11.66 -5.15
C ASP A 168 -2.79 -10.34 -4.37
N HIS A 169 -4.00 -9.81 -4.25
CA HIS A 169 -4.30 -8.73 -3.32
C HIS A 169 -5.76 -8.78 -2.87
N ASP A 170 -6.03 -8.16 -1.72
CA ASP A 170 -7.37 -7.98 -1.18
C ASP A 170 -7.42 -6.76 -0.27
N ARG A 171 -8.35 -5.84 -0.52
CA ARG A 171 -8.51 -4.60 0.24
C ARG A 171 -7.18 -3.83 0.29
N HIS A 172 -6.62 -3.68 1.48
CA HIS A 172 -5.37 -2.97 1.77
C HIS A 172 -4.17 -3.92 1.92
N VAL A 173 -4.25 -5.16 1.44
CA VAL A 173 -3.20 -6.17 1.56
C VAL A 173 -2.79 -6.67 0.18
N VAL A 174 -1.50 -6.54 -0.13
CA VAL A 174 -0.89 -7.18 -1.31
C VAL A 174 -0.05 -8.38 -0.86
N VAL A 175 -0.20 -9.48 -1.60
CA VAL A 175 0.64 -10.68 -1.52
C VAL A 175 1.59 -10.64 -2.70
N GLN A 176 2.89 -10.57 -2.41
CA GLN A 176 3.93 -10.44 -3.43
C GLN A 176 5.08 -11.41 -3.14
N GLU A 177 5.98 -11.51 -4.10
CA GLU A 177 7.19 -12.32 -4.03
C GLU A 177 8.03 -12.02 -2.79
N PHE A 178 8.50 -13.09 -2.13
CA PHE A 178 9.55 -12.98 -1.14
C PHE A 178 10.90 -12.84 -1.85
N LEU A 179 11.53 -11.69 -1.66
CA LEU A 179 12.84 -11.39 -2.20
C LEU A 179 13.92 -11.64 -1.13
N ASP A 180 14.78 -12.63 -1.35
CA ASP A 180 15.99 -12.89 -0.55
C ASP A 180 17.08 -11.83 -0.82
N TYR A 181 16.78 -10.60 -0.45
CA TYR A 181 17.59 -9.40 -0.65
C TYR A 181 17.70 -8.60 0.65
N LEU A 182 18.76 -7.80 0.78
CA LEU A 182 18.95 -6.94 1.93
C LEU A 182 18.55 -5.49 1.61
N PRO A 183 17.88 -4.76 2.52
CA PRO A 183 17.61 -3.34 2.32
C PRO A 183 18.90 -2.54 2.16
N LEU A 184 19.00 -1.73 1.10
CA LEU A 184 20.20 -0.99 0.74
C LEU A 184 20.68 -0.06 1.87
N TYR A 185 19.75 0.60 2.57
CA TYR A 185 20.10 1.44 3.72
C TYR A 185 20.83 0.68 4.85
N LYS A 186 20.54 -0.62 5.05
CA LYS A 186 21.14 -1.46 6.10
C LYS A 186 22.44 -2.13 5.73
N THR A 187 22.71 -2.29 4.43
CA THR A 187 23.88 -3.07 3.98
C THR A 187 24.96 -2.17 3.37
N ARG A 188 26.21 -2.64 3.40
CA ARG A 188 27.30 -2.05 2.61
C ARG A 188 27.49 -2.91 1.37
N VAL A 189 27.51 -2.27 0.21
CA VAL A 189 27.75 -2.95 -1.07
C VAL A 189 29.24 -2.90 -1.42
N SER A 190 29.78 -3.98 -1.98
CA SER A 190 31.14 -4.04 -2.50
C SER A 190 31.26 -3.31 -3.84
N ASN A 191 30.29 -3.51 -4.72
CA ASN A 191 30.27 -2.96 -6.08
C ASN A 191 29.50 -1.62 -6.15
N VAL A 192 29.99 -0.61 -5.42
CA VAL A 192 29.33 0.71 -5.25
C VAL A 192 28.94 1.34 -6.60
N ARG A 193 29.87 1.36 -7.56
CA ARG A 193 29.63 1.89 -8.91
C ARG A 193 28.46 1.16 -9.59
N THR A 194 28.49 -0.17 -9.61
CA THR A 194 27.48 -0.99 -10.27
C THR A 194 26.10 -0.73 -9.70
N ILE A 195 25.92 -0.76 -8.37
CA ILE A 195 24.62 -0.53 -7.74
C ILE A 195 24.11 0.90 -8.01
N CYS A 196 24.99 1.90 -7.99
CA CYS A 196 24.63 3.27 -8.34
C CYS A 196 24.07 3.38 -9.77
N TYR A 197 24.75 2.79 -10.75
CA TYR A 197 24.28 2.80 -12.14
C TYR A 197 23.05 1.92 -12.38
N LEU A 198 22.87 0.82 -11.64
CA LEU A 198 21.62 0.05 -11.68
C LEU A 198 20.43 0.89 -11.19
N MET A 199 20.60 1.62 -10.09
CA MET A 199 19.56 2.51 -9.56
C MET A 199 19.23 3.65 -10.53
N ILE A 200 20.24 4.30 -11.12
CA ILE A 200 20.04 5.34 -12.15
C ILE A 200 19.40 4.74 -13.40
N GLY A 201 19.83 3.55 -13.83
CA GLY A 201 19.26 2.81 -14.96
C GLY A 201 17.78 2.54 -14.77
N PHE A 202 17.39 2.05 -13.58
CA PHE A 202 15.99 1.83 -13.23
C PHE A 202 15.14 3.10 -13.37
N ILE A 203 15.61 4.23 -12.84
CA ILE A 203 14.92 5.54 -12.96
C ILE A 203 14.76 5.93 -14.44
N LYS A 204 15.82 5.78 -15.24
CA LYS A 204 15.79 6.09 -16.67
C LYS A 204 14.80 5.21 -17.43
N ASP A 205 14.76 3.92 -17.14
CA ASP A 205 13.86 2.98 -17.81
C ASP A 205 12.41 3.21 -17.41
N LEU A 206 12.16 3.57 -16.15
CA LEU A 206 10.83 3.99 -15.68
C LEU A 206 10.37 5.26 -16.42
N TRP A 207 11.26 6.24 -16.58
CA TRP A 207 10.96 7.47 -17.34
C TRP A 207 10.62 7.20 -18.81
N LYS A 208 11.41 6.34 -19.48
CA LYS A 208 11.13 5.94 -20.87
C LYS A 208 9.77 5.26 -21.03
N ARG A 209 9.30 4.57 -19.99
CA ARG A 209 7.94 3.96 -19.95
C ARG A 209 6.84 4.97 -19.64
N GLY A 210 7.19 6.24 -19.40
CA GLY A 210 6.25 7.32 -19.12
C GLY A 210 5.89 7.47 -17.64
N TYR A 211 6.78 7.08 -16.72
CA TYR A 211 6.52 7.12 -15.28
C TYR A 211 7.71 7.64 -14.46
N VAL A 212 7.41 8.12 -13.26
CA VAL A 212 8.38 8.52 -12.24
C VAL A 212 7.99 7.86 -10.93
N HIS A 213 8.96 7.30 -10.22
CA HIS A 213 8.69 6.58 -8.97
C HIS A 213 8.18 7.53 -7.89
N GLY A 214 8.73 8.75 -7.77
CA GLY A 214 8.19 9.78 -6.89
C GLY A 214 8.45 9.52 -5.40
N ASP A 215 9.30 8.55 -5.06
CA ASP A 215 9.89 8.33 -3.72
C ASP A 215 11.12 7.40 -3.82
N PHE A 216 11.96 7.58 -4.84
CA PHE A 216 13.07 6.66 -5.08
C PHE A 216 14.27 6.98 -4.17
N ASN A 217 14.52 6.13 -3.17
CA ASN A 217 15.57 6.32 -2.17
C ASN A 217 16.13 4.97 -1.66
N GLU A 218 17.13 5.00 -0.79
CA GLU A 218 17.81 3.80 -0.27
C GLU A 218 16.94 2.87 0.61
N PHE A 219 15.77 3.33 1.05
CA PHE A 219 14.82 2.54 1.82
C PHE A 219 13.90 1.70 0.92
N ASN A 220 13.73 2.13 -0.34
CA ASN A 220 12.87 1.51 -1.35
C ASN A 220 13.65 0.64 -2.35
N VAL A 221 14.93 0.37 -2.06
CA VAL A 221 15.80 -0.51 -2.85
C VAL A 221 16.32 -1.64 -1.98
N LEU A 222 16.10 -2.87 -2.45
CA LEU A 222 16.71 -4.09 -1.94
C LEU A 222 17.89 -4.47 -2.84
N VAL A 223 18.96 -5.00 -2.25
CA VAL A 223 20.21 -5.28 -2.97
C VAL A 223 20.79 -6.65 -2.61
N LYS A 224 21.36 -7.29 -3.63
CA LYS A 224 22.21 -8.48 -3.53
C LYS A 224 23.36 -8.32 -4.54
N ASP A 225 23.38 -9.09 -5.62
CA ASP A 225 24.27 -8.89 -6.77
C ASP A 225 23.67 -7.90 -7.79
N ASP A 226 22.34 -7.76 -7.78
CA ASP A 226 21.52 -6.81 -8.51
C ASP A 226 20.63 -6.01 -7.53
N ILE A 227 19.65 -5.28 -8.06
CA ILE A 227 18.69 -4.50 -7.27
C ILE A 227 17.26 -5.00 -7.49
N LYS A 228 16.40 -4.80 -6.50
CA LYS A 228 14.95 -4.83 -6.64
C LYS A 228 14.36 -3.58 -6.01
N VAL A 229 13.42 -2.96 -6.71
CA VAL A 229 12.76 -1.72 -6.29
C VAL A 229 11.37 -2.06 -5.78
N ILE A 230 11.01 -1.47 -4.64
CA ILE A 230 9.74 -1.71 -3.95
C ILE A 230 9.04 -0.38 -3.67
N ASP A 231 7.76 -0.45 -3.28
CA ASP A 231 6.97 0.71 -2.81
C ASP A 231 6.62 1.72 -3.91
N PHE A 232 5.67 1.34 -4.77
CA PHE A 232 5.18 2.17 -5.88
C PHE A 232 3.92 3.05 -5.64
N PRO A 233 3.33 3.21 -4.43
CA PRO A 233 2.07 3.95 -4.32
C PRO A 233 2.19 5.43 -4.70
N GLN A 234 3.40 6.02 -4.63
CA GLN A 234 3.69 7.41 -5.01
C GLN A 234 4.10 7.61 -6.47
N CYS A 235 4.12 6.53 -7.28
CA CYS A 235 4.47 6.61 -8.68
C CYS A 235 3.44 7.46 -9.44
N ILE A 236 3.92 8.26 -10.40
CA ILE A 236 3.11 9.17 -11.22
C ILE A 236 3.50 9.07 -12.70
N GLN A 237 2.59 9.47 -13.58
CA GLN A 237 2.85 9.54 -15.01
C GLN A 237 3.78 10.72 -15.36
N SER A 238 4.59 10.56 -16.40
CA SER A 238 5.51 11.60 -16.90
C SER A 238 4.78 12.82 -17.48
N SER A 239 3.48 12.70 -17.76
CA SER A 239 2.60 13.79 -18.18
C SER A 239 2.12 14.68 -17.03
N ASP A 240 2.28 14.26 -15.76
CA ASP A 240 1.98 15.11 -14.61
C ASP A 240 2.93 16.31 -14.58
N GLU A 241 2.41 17.50 -14.31
CA GLU A 241 3.19 18.74 -14.27
C GLU A 241 4.38 18.68 -13.29
N ARG A 242 4.26 17.85 -12.25
CA ARG A 242 5.28 17.65 -11.21
C ARG A 242 6.29 16.55 -11.57
N ALA A 243 6.07 15.79 -12.65
CA ALA A 243 6.89 14.63 -12.96
C ALA A 243 8.38 14.97 -13.11
N VAL A 244 8.71 16.09 -13.76
CA VAL A 244 10.10 16.54 -13.92
C VAL A 244 10.76 16.87 -12.58
N TYR A 245 10.00 17.44 -11.64
CA TYR A 245 10.48 17.72 -10.30
C TYR A 245 10.78 16.41 -9.54
N TYR A 246 9.86 15.46 -9.57
CA TYR A 246 10.03 14.16 -8.90
C TYR A 246 11.18 13.34 -9.53
N LEU A 247 11.34 13.37 -10.85
CA LEU A 247 12.44 12.70 -11.55
C LEU A 247 13.79 13.23 -11.08
N ARG A 248 13.94 14.56 -11.03
CA ARG A 248 15.15 15.20 -10.52
C ARG A 248 15.41 14.79 -9.07
N ARG A 249 14.38 14.84 -8.23
CA ARG A 249 14.49 14.50 -6.81
C ARG A 249 14.94 13.04 -6.62
N ASP A 250 14.35 12.11 -7.38
CA ASP A 250 14.72 10.69 -7.35
C ASP A 250 16.21 10.51 -7.71
N LEU A 251 16.69 11.15 -8.79
CA LEU A 251 18.11 11.12 -9.16
C LEU A 251 19.02 11.74 -8.08
N GLU A 252 18.64 12.89 -7.54
CA GLU A 252 19.40 13.58 -6.49
C GLU A 252 19.47 12.75 -5.20
N CYS A 253 18.41 12.05 -4.83
CA CYS A 253 18.38 11.12 -3.69
C CYS A 253 19.41 9.99 -3.87
N VAL A 254 19.47 9.37 -5.06
CA VAL A 254 20.47 8.33 -5.36
C VAL A 254 21.89 8.89 -5.22
N LEU A 255 22.18 10.01 -5.88
CA LEU A 255 23.51 10.62 -5.86
C LEU A 255 23.93 11.04 -4.45
N ALA A 256 23.02 11.64 -3.69
CA ALA A 256 23.27 12.04 -2.31
C ALA A 256 23.56 10.84 -1.40
N TYR A 257 22.84 9.73 -1.56
CA TYR A 257 23.09 8.50 -0.81
C TYR A 257 24.50 7.96 -1.05
N PHE A 258 24.91 7.83 -2.32
CA PHE A 258 26.24 7.28 -2.65
C PHE A 258 27.39 8.19 -2.23
N ARG A 259 27.22 9.51 -2.41
CA ARG A 259 28.18 10.51 -1.90
C ARG A 259 28.32 10.39 -0.39
N LYS A 260 27.21 10.37 0.34
CA LYS A 260 27.21 10.39 1.81
C LYS A 260 27.73 9.09 2.43
N LYS A 261 27.33 7.93 1.89
CA LYS A 261 27.65 6.62 2.50
C LYS A 261 28.99 6.04 2.02
N TYR A 262 29.40 6.33 0.78
CA TYR A 262 30.58 5.72 0.16
C TYR A 262 31.61 6.73 -0.32
N GLY A 263 31.34 8.05 -0.28
CA GLY A 263 32.21 9.05 -0.90
C GLY A 263 32.30 8.89 -2.42
N TYR A 264 31.34 8.22 -3.03
CA TYR A 264 31.32 7.92 -4.45
C TYR A 264 30.47 8.94 -5.20
N GLU A 265 31.03 9.51 -6.25
CA GLU A 265 30.32 10.35 -7.22
C GLU A 265 30.50 9.75 -8.61
N PRO A 266 29.40 9.53 -9.37
CA PRO A 266 29.50 9.13 -10.76
C PRO A 266 30.09 10.26 -11.62
N GLU A 267 30.64 9.89 -12.79
CA GLU A 267 31.24 10.82 -13.75
C GLU A 267 30.22 11.86 -14.24
N ASP A 268 28.98 11.41 -14.46
CA ASP A 268 27.86 12.24 -14.86
C ASP A 268 27.05 12.70 -13.64
N GLY A 269 26.77 14.00 -13.57
CA GLY A 269 25.90 14.59 -12.56
C GLY A 269 24.41 14.54 -12.93
N CYS A 270 23.55 14.94 -11.99
CA CYS A 270 22.11 14.98 -12.19
C CYS A 270 21.69 15.73 -13.47
N SER A 271 22.32 16.88 -13.77
CA SER A 271 21.99 17.65 -14.99
C SER A 271 22.23 16.84 -16.25
N ARG A 272 23.34 16.10 -16.33
CA ARG A 272 23.67 15.29 -17.51
C ARG A 272 22.69 14.14 -17.70
N PHE A 273 22.30 13.46 -16.62
CA PHE A 273 21.25 12.44 -16.68
C PHE A 273 19.89 13.03 -17.11
N MET A 274 19.56 14.24 -16.65
CA MET A 274 18.33 14.92 -17.08
C MET A 274 18.38 15.33 -18.56
N ASP A 275 19.55 15.73 -19.07
CA ASP A 275 19.76 16.03 -20.49
C ASP A 275 19.58 14.78 -21.36
N GLU A 276 20.14 13.63 -20.94
CA GLU A 276 19.98 12.34 -21.63
C GLU A 276 18.52 11.89 -21.72
N LEU A 277 17.69 12.27 -20.75
CA LEU A 277 16.26 12.01 -20.74
C LEU A 277 15.44 13.05 -21.52
N GLY A 278 16.09 14.05 -22.12
CA GLY A 278 15.44 15.12 -22.89
C GLY A 278 14.75 16.17 -22.03
N VAL A 279 15.11 16.29 -20.75
CA VAL A 279 14.41 17.13 -19.75
C VAL A 279 15.24 18.33 -19.29
N GLY A 280 16.55 18.35 -19.52
CA GLY A 280 17.46 19.32 -18.91
C GLY A 280 17.28 20.80 -19.31
N GLY A 281 16.47 21.10 -20.33
CA GLY A 281 16.11 22.47 -20.72
C GLY A 281 14.88 23.06 -20.02
N ARG A 282 14.11 22.30 -19.23
CA ARG A 282 12.89 22.79 -18.58
C ARG A 282 13.20 23.33 -17.18
N SER A 283 13.38 24.65 -17.08
CA SER A 283 13.44 25.35 -15.79
C SER A 283 12.03 25.41 -15.18
N HIS A 284 11.66 24.42 -14.37
CA HIS A 284 10.50 24.54 -13.49
C HIS A 284 10.93 25.21 -12.19
N GLY A 285 10.29 26.31 -11.83
CA GLY A 285 10.55 27.07 -10.60
C GLY A 285 10.39 26.22 -9.34
N PRO A 286 10.85 26.71 -8.17
CA PRO A 286 10.84 25.94 -6.93
C PRO A 286 9.40 25.61 -6.52
N HIS A 287 8.98 24.36 -6.72
CA HIS A 287 7.77 23.84 -6.10
C HIS A 287 8.08 23.59 -4.62
N ARG A 288 7.46 24.36 -3.72
CA ARG A 288 7.60 24.15 -2.28
C ARG A 288 6.72 22.97 -1.87
N PRO A 289 7.28 21.90 -1.28
CA PRO A 289 6.47 20.77 -0.87
C PRO A 289 5.50 21.21 0.23
N GLY A 290 4.21 21.14 -0.06
CA GLY A 290 3.13 21.38 0.89
C GLY A 290 2.81 20.09 1.65
N VAL A 291 2.13 20.21 2.79
CA VAL A 291 1.58 19.05 3.54
C VAL A 291 0.58 18.26 2.67
N GLU A 292 0.08 18.87 1.59
CA GLU A 292 -0.75 18.27 0.55
C GLU A 292 0.01 17.40 -0.46
N ASP A 293 1.35 17.37 -0.49
CA ASP A 293 2.09 16.48 -1.41
C ASP A 293 2.08 15.01 -0.99
N LEU A 294 1.66 14.72 0.24
CA LEU A 294 1.27 13.37 0.65
C LEU A 294 -0.08 12.93 0.04
N SER A 295 -0.77 13.83 -0.68
CA SER A 295 -2.01 13.56 -1.42
C SER A 295 -1.79 13.24 -2.91
N ALA A 296 -0.56 12.88 -3.33
CA ALA A 296 -0.31 12.32 -4.67
C ALA A 296 -1.15 11.05 -4.99
N CYS A 297 -1.89 10.54 -4.00
CA CYS A 297 -3.07 9.69 -4.13
C CYS A 297 -4.28 10.35 -4.83
N SER A 298 -4.11 11.47 -5.55
CA SER A 298 -5.21 12.24 -6.17
C SER A 298 -5.60 11.77 -7.58
N THR A 299 -5.01 10.70 -8.13
CA THR A 299 -5.76 9.96 -9.16
C THR A 299 -7.00 9.43 -8.47
N ALA A 300 -8.15 9.97 -8.88
CA ALA A 300 -9.46 9.52 -8.42
C ALA A 300 -9.47 7.99 -8.45
N GLU A 301 -10.03 7.37 -7.41
CA GLU A 301 -10.18 5.92 -7.27
C GLU A 301 -10.64 5.25 -8.59
N SER A 302 -11.52 5.93 -9.33
CA SER A 302 -11.99 5.55 -10.66
C SER A 302 -10.89 5.36 -11.72
N GLY A 303 -9.84 6.18 -11.70
CA GLY A 303 -8.69 6.06 -12.58
C GLY A 303 -7.84 4.82 -12.25
N VAL A 304 -7.62 4.55 -10.96
CA VAL A 304 -6.87 3.38 -10.50
C VAL A 304 -7.62 2.08 -10.85
N GLN A 305 -8.92 2.03 -10.54
CA GLN A 305 -9.76 0.87 -10.84
C GLN A 305 -9.83 0.58 -12.34
N LYS A 306 -10.04 1.61 -13.17
CA LYS A 306 -10.06 1.47 -14.63
C LYS A 306 -8.73 0.92 -15.18
N GLU A 307 -7.60 1.38 -14.64
CA GLU A 307 -6.28 0.88 -15.08
C GLU A 307 -6.04 -0.56 -14.61
N MET A 308 -6.50 -0.92 -13.41
CA MET A 308 -6.47 -2.30 -12.93
C MET A 308 -7.32 -3.24 -13.81
N GLU A 309 -8.53 -2.85 -14.20
CA GLU A 309 -9.38 -3.61 -15.12
C GLU A 309 -8.70 -3.83 -16.47
N LEU A 310 -8.05 -2.81 -17.03
CA LEU A 310 -7.28 -2.90 -18.27
C LEU A 310 -6.11 -3.89 -18.17
N LEU A 311 -5.52 -4.03 -16.98
CA LEU A 311 -4.46 -5.00 -16.69
C LEU A 311 -5.00 -6.40 -16.37
N GLY A 312 -6.33 -6.61 -16.40
CA GLY A 312 -6.96 -7.87 -16.03
C GLY A 312 -6.86 -8.18 -14.53
N LEU A 313 -6.54 -7.18 -13.71
CA LEU A 313 -6.46 -7.30 -12.27
C LEU A 313 -7.87 -7.29 -11.67
N ARG A 314 -8.02 -8.00 -10.54
CA ARG A 314 -9.26 -7.93 -9.77
C ARG A 314 -9.42 -6.54 -9.21
N VAL A 315 -10.57 -5.93 -9.45
CA VAL A 315 -11.01 -4.77 -8.69
C VAL A 315 -11.97 -5.29 -7.62
N ASP A 316 -11.75 -4.89 -6.37
CA ASP A 316 -12.65 -5.21 -5.27
C ASP A 316 -13.98 -4.49 -5.47
N ASP A 317 -14.81 -5.08 -6.32
CA ASP A 317 -16.11 -4.53 -6.68
C ASP A 317 -17.11 -4.89 -5.59
N VAL A 318 -17.05 -4.15 -4.48
CA VAL A 318 -18.05 -4.28 -3.39
C VAL A 318 -19.45 -3.83 -3.88
N SER A 319 -19.59 -3.41 -5.15
CA SER A 319 -20.90 -3.14 -5.78
C SER A 319 -21.62 -4.41 -6.27
N ALA A 320 -20.92 -5.53 -6.44
CA ALA A 320 -21.45 -6.71 -7.16
C ALA A 320 -22.35 -7.67 -6.35
N LEU A 321 -22.96 -7.23 -5.24
CA LEU A 321 -23.98 -8.03 -4.51
C LEU A 321 -25.35 -7.36 -4.39
N ASP A 322 -25.52 -6.13 -4.90
CA ASP A 322 -26.85 -5.57 -5.18
C ASP A 322 -27.34 -6.07 -6.54
N GLY A 323 -27.69 -7.36 -6.65
CA GLY A 323 -28.26 -7.86 -7.91
C GLY A 323 -28.21 -9.36 -8.17
N ARG A 324 -28.62 -10.22 -7.23
CA ARG A 324 -29.27 -11.49 -7.58
C ARG A 324 -30.48 -11.72 -6.69
N SER A 325 -31.56 -11.04 -7.05
CA SER A 325 -32.91 -11.53 -6.81
C SER A 325 -33.20 -12.65 -7.83
N ALA A 326 -33.22 -13.89 -7.34
CA ALA A 326 -34.09 -14.96 -7.83
C ALA A 326 -34.43 -15.83 -6.63
#